data_AF-A0A1M4M607-F1
#
_entry.id   AF-A0A1M4M607-F1
#
_cell.length_a   1.000
_cell.length_b   1.000
_cell.length_c   1.000
_cell.angle_alpha   90.00
_cell.angle_beta   90.00
_cell.angle_gamma   90.00
#
_symmetry.space_group_name_H-M   'P 1'
#
loop_
_entity.id
_entity.type
_entity.pdbx_description
1 polymer ?
#
loop_
_entity_poly.entity_id
_entity_poly.type
_entity_poly.pdbx_seq_one_letter_code
_entity_poly.pdbx_strand_id
1 'polypeptide(L)'
;MTTRKTVHIITFEDIYKRLEELMLANSGENEFEEIFKLVVIKLWKELNAPESTINTVNEANRCLQEIDQLWKGILLETKLCITEEQFAVCWKIVSTFDFTKEGYEGIDAIFEFLISKEKKGSKGQYFTPRYIVDFCVKILNPKAGESVLDPATGSGAFLYHSYLNGLSNGVKLWGFDFDNTAVRIARLLMYVGNVQNFHIHKVNSLIKNGVRSNLFETGISEISTTIEDILRIEKFKGLFDIIITNPPFAGEIIEPDILESYYISSGKLKIERDVLFVERCIELLKPGGRMAIILPDNIFGAKENESLRKWILERCRIIGVIGIPRNAFMPHTSVKTSILFIQKRDTKRTGDENIFFGISEKPGKDSRGKVIYKCHNTSSWRDVDHDLDEIFVSFKSFLKKEGVRW
;
A
#
# COMPACT_ATOMS: atom_id res chain seq x y z
N MET A 1 22.35 46.65 3.68
CA MET A 1 22.68 45.23 3.49
C MET A 1 22.25 44.47 4.74
N THR A 2 21.03 43.95 4.76
CA THR A 2 20.61 42.86 5.67
C THR A 2 19.31 42.30 5.12
N THR A 3 19.47 41.24 4.34
CA THR A 3 18.42 40.48 3.69
C THR A 3 17.48 39.88 4.73
N ARG A 4 16.18 39.97 4.42
CA ARG A 4 15.06 39.36 5.15
C ARG A 4 15.42 37.91 5.52
N LYS A 5 15.28 37.57 6.82
CA LYS A 5 15.26 36.18 7.28
C LYS A 5 14.13 35.45 6.55
N THR A 6 14.48 34.58 5.63
CA THR A 6 13.58 33.60 5.04
C THR A 6 13.00 32.79 6.18
N VAL A 7 11.69 32.84 6.37
CA VAL A 7 10.99 31.91 7.28
C VAL A 7 11.23 30.53 6.71
N HIS A 8 12.14 29.75 7.30
CA HIS A 8 12.29 28.35 6.94
C HIS A 8 10.95 27.68 7.25
N ILE A 9 10.22 27.29 6.19
CA ILE A 9 9.09 26.38 6.32
C ILE A 9 9.71 25.08 6.84
N ILE A 10 9.43 24.75 8.10
CA ILE A 10 9.92 23.53 8.71
C ILE A 10 9.09 22.38 8.13
N THR A 11 9.73 21.48 7.37
CA THR A 11 9.07 20.29 6.83
C THR A 11 9.00 19.19 7.88
N PHE A 12 8.11 18.21 7.70
CA PHE A 12 8.11 17.03 8.58
C PHE A 12 9.45 16.28 8.55
N GLU A 13 10.13 16.25 7.40
CA GLU A 13 11.46 15.66 7.30
C GLU A 13 12.49 16.38 8.19
N ASP A 14 12.44 17.70 8.29
CA ASP A 14 13.32 18.48 9.18
C ASP A 14 13.01 18.20 10.66
N ILE A 15 11.73 18.05 11.00
CA ILE A 15 11.28 17.63 12.33
C ILE A 15 11.82 16.24 12.66
N TYR A 16 11.62 15.27 11.76
CA TYR A 16 12.05 13.90 11.97
C TYR A 16 13.56 13.79 12.18
N LYS A 17 14.38 14.47 11.35
CA LYS A 17 15.84 14.46 11.50
C LYS A 17 16.29 14.96 12.87
N ARG A 18 15.68 16.03 13.36
CA ARG A 18 15.98 16.56 14.70
C ARG A 18 15.59 15.58 15.81
N LEU A 19 14.47 14.90 15.66
CA LEU A 19 14.06 13.87 16.61
C LEU A 19 15.02 12.67 16.57
N GLU A 20 15.40 12.21 15.37
CA GLU A 20 16.37 11.12 15.15
C GLU A 20 17.72 11.44 15.83
N GLU A 21 18.26 12.65 15.62
CA GLU A 21 19.51 13.11 16.25
C GLU A 21 19.46 13.11 17.79
N LEU A 22 18.31 13.46 18.38
CA LEU A 22 18.13 13.49 19.83
C LEU A 22 17.96 12.09 20.44
N MET A 23 17.41 11.13 19.68
CA MET A 23 17.23 9.75 20.13
C MET A 23 18.51 8.92 20.00
N LEU A 24 19.28 9.12 18.92
CA LEU A 24 20.58 8.46 18.69
C LEU A 24 21.62 8.73 19.80
N ALA A 25 21.47 9.82 20.55
CA ALA A 25 22.40 10.21 21.61
C ALA A 25 22.38 9.26 22.82
N ASN A 26 21.39 8.37 22.96
CA ASN A 26 21.29 7.37 24.02
C ASN A 26 21.08 5.97 23.43
N SER A 27 22.18 5.24 23.25
CA SER A 27 22.24 3.93 22.58
C SER A 27 21.52 2.82 23.38
N GLY A 28 20.32 2.43 22.94
CA GLY A 28 19.66 1.22 23.47
C GLY A 28 18.27 0.90 22.90
N GLU A 29 17.49 1.92 22.54
CA GLU A 29 16.07 1.77 22.16
C GLU A 29 15.85 1.98 20.65
N ASN A 30 14.73 1.47 20.13
CA ASN A 30 14.37 1.66 18.73
C ASN A 30 13.89 3.10 18.48
N GLU A 31 14.78 3.91 17.91
CA GLU A 31 14.55 5.34 17.58
C GLU A 31 13.26 5.57 16.79
N PHE A 32 12.99 4.73 15.79
CA PHE A 32 11.80 4.85 14.98
C PHE A 32 10.53 4.65 15.81
N GLU A 33 10.52 3.67 16.72
CA GLU A 33 9.35 3.41 17.57
C GLU A 33 9.05 4.56 18.53
N GLU A 34 10.08 5.17 19.14
CA GLU A 34 9.89 6.34 20.00
C GLU A 34 9.36 7.54 19.21
N ILE A 35 9.93 7.81 18.03
CA ILE A 35 9.46 8.90 17.16
C ILE A 35 8.03 8.63 16.68
N PHE A 36 7.73 7.39 16.27
CA PHE A 36 6.41 6.97 15.83
C PHE A 36 5.39 7.19 16.94
N LYS A 37 5.68 6.78 18.18
CA LYS A 37 4.80 7.04 19.34
C LYS A 37 4.54 8.54 19.53
N LEU A 38 5.57 9.39 19.48
CA LEU A 38 5.40 10.85 19.60
C LEU A 38 4.53 11.45 18.50
N VAL A 39 4.74 11.03 17.25
CA VAL A 39 3.95 11.45 16.09
C VAL A 39 2.49 11.01 16.23
N VAL A 40 2.25 9.76 16.63
CA VAL A 40 0.91 9.20 16.83
C VAL A 40 0.15 9.94 17.93
N ILE A 41 0.82 10.20 19.06
CA ILE A 41 0.23 11.00 20.15
C ILE A 41 -0.16 12.38 19.62
N LYS A 42 0.76 13.09 18.96
CA LYS A 42 0.50 14.44 18.47
C LYS A 42 -0.67 14.49 17.49
N LEU A 43 -0.69 13.58 16.52
CA LEU A 43 -1.77 13.46 15.54
C LEU A 43 -3.11 13.14 16.21
N TRP A 44 -3.15 12.16 17.11
CA TRP A 44 -4.38 11.77 17.78
C TRP A 44 -4.96 12.94 18.59
N LYS A 45 -4.10 13.73 19.25
CA LYS A 45 -4.50 14.92 20.01
C LYS A 45 -5.07 16.01 19.09
N GLU A 46 -4.45 16.29 17.95
CA GLU A 46 -5.00 17.24 16.99
C GLU A 46 -6.39 16.83 16.48
N LEU A 47 -6.60 15.53 16.23
CA LEU A 47 -7.86 15.01 15.71
C LEU A 47 -8.98 14.93 16.76
N ASN A 48 -8.66 14.60 18.01
CA ASN A 48 -9.67 14.23 19.01
C ASN A 48 -9.73 15.16 20.22
N ALA A 49 -8.63 15.84 20.57
CA ALA A 49 -8.53 16.60 21.82
C ALA A 49 -7.54 17.78 21.70
N PRO A 50 -7.76 18.73 20.76
CA PRO A 50 -6.77 19.73 20.35
C PRO A 50 -6.38 20.71 21.46
N GLU A 51 -7.25 20.94 22.43
CA GLU A 51 -6.99 21.84 23.57
C GLU A 51 -6.15 21.20 24.67
N SER A 52 -5.93 19.89 24.62
CA SER A 52 -5.24 19.16 25.67
C SER A 52 -3.73 19.23 25.53
N THR A 53 -3.02 19.57 26.62
CA THR A 53 -1.56 19.50 26.66
C THR A 53 -1.05 18.14 27.15
N ILE A 54 0.20 17.82 26.83
CA ILE A 54 0.97 16.72 27.42
C ILE A 54 2.29 17.32 27.85
N ASN A 55 2.65 17.15 29.11
CA ASN A 55 3.85 17.76 29.70
C ASN A 55 4.81 16.72 30.29
N THR A 56 4.33 15.49 30.53
CA THR A 56 5.13 14.43 31.15
C THR A 56 5.07 13.12 30.35
N VAL A 57 6.08 12.27 30.52
CA VAL A 57 6.12 10.92 29.95
C VAL A 57 4.93 10.09 30.45
N ASN A 58 4.54 10.24 31.73
CA ASN A 58 3.38 9.53 32.28
C ASN A 58 2.05 9.93 31.63
N GLU A 59 1.87 11.19 31.25
CA GLU A 59 0.71 11.64 30.48
C GLU A 59 0.74 11.09 29.05
N ALA A 60 1.90 11.10 28.38
CA ALA A 60 2.06 10.49 27.07
C ALA A 60 1.74 9.00 27.07
N ASN A 61 2.21 8.25 28.08
CA ASN A 61 1.93 6.82 28.22
C ASN A 61 0.43 6.53 28.42
N ARG A 62 -0.27 7.35 29.22
CA ARG A 62 -1.74 7.24 29.34
C ARG A 62 -2.45 7.53 28.02
N CYS A 63 -1.99 8.52 27.26
CA CYS A 63 -2.51 8.81 25.93
C CYS A 63 -2.29 7.63 24.96
N LEU A 64 -1.12 6.98 24.99
CA LEU A 64 -0.83 5.80 24.17
C LEU A 64 -1.75 4.63 24.53
N GLN A 65 -2.06 4.43 25.82
CA GLN A 65 -3.01 3.40 26.26
C GLN A 65 -4.42 3.66 25.74
N GLU A 66 -4.88 4.91 25.75
CA GLU A 66 -6.17 5.29 25.16
C GLU A 66 -6.18 5.08 23.64
N ILE A 67 -5.10 5.48 22.96
CA ILE A 67 -4.92 5.26 21.52
C ILE A 67 -4.96 3.77 21.19
N ASP A 68 -4.30 2.90 21.95
CA ASP A 68 -4.27 1.45 21.69
C ASP A 68 -5.66 0.79 21.83
N GLN A 69 -6.52 1.34 22.69
CA GLN A 69 -7.90 0.87 22.84
C GLN A 69 -8.77 1.25 21.63
N LEU A 70 -8.59 2.45 21.10
CA LEU A 70 -9.39 3.03 20.01
C LEU A 70 -8.87 2.64 18.62
N TRP A 71 -7.56 2.70 18.44
CA TRP A 71 -6.84 2.42 17.20
C TRP A 71 -6.01 1.14 17.36
N LYS A 72 -6.72 0.02 17.50
CA LYS A 72 -6.11 -1.29 17.80
C LYS A 72 -5.09 -1.71 16.77
N GLY A 73 -3.96 -2.23 17.25
CA GLY A 73 -2.95 -2.88 16.43
C GLY A 73 -2.07 -1.93 15.62
N ILE A 74 -1.99 -0.65 16.01
CA ILE A 74 -1.03 0.32 15.47
C ILE A 74 0.22 0.46 16.35
N LEU A 75 0.11 0.25 17.66
CA LEU A 75 1.21 0.36 18.61
C LEU A 75 1.77 -1.03 18.93
N LEU A 76 3.09 -1.14 19.05
CA LEU A 76 3.73 -2.36 19.59
C LEU A 76 3.66 -2.39 21.11
N GLU A 77 3.76 -1.21 21.72
CA GLU A 77 3.72 -0.98 23.15
C GLU A 77 3.15 0.41 23.43
N THR A 78 2.68 0.60 24.66
CA THR A 78 2.02 1.85 25.10
C THR A 78 2.87 2.66 26.07
N LYS A 79 4.19 2.40 26.10
CA LYS A 79 5.14 3.06 26.98
C LYS A 79 6.25 3.69 26.15
N LEU A 80 6.58 4.95 26.43
CA LEU A 80 7.79 5.60 25.94
C LEU A 80 9.00 5.18 26.77
N CYS A 81 10.10 4.88 26.10
CA CYS A 81 11.37 4.48 26.71
C CYS A 81 12.40 5.62 26.65
N ILE A 82 11.97 6.83 27.02
CA ILE A 82 12.82 8.04 27.05
C ILE A 82 12.68 8.77 28.40
N THR A 83 13.67 9.57 28.77
CA THR A 83 13.63 10.37 30.01
C THR A 83 12.65 11.54 29.89
N GLU A 84 12.21 12.10 31.04
CA GLU A 84 11.36 13.31 31.06
C GLU A 84 12.03 14.51 30.37
N GLU A 85 13.36 14.67 30.51
CA GLU A 85 14.11 15.72 29.84
C GLU A 85 14.12 15.54 28.31
N GLN A 86 14.37 14.31 27.83
CA GLN A 86 14.33 13.99 26.41
C GLN A 86 12.93 14.19 25.83
N PHE A 87 11.91 13.72 26.55
CA PHE A 87 10.52 13.90 26.17
C PHE A 87 10.19 15.39 26.03
N ALA A 88 10.54 16.23 27.01
CA ALA A 88 10.26 17.66 26.95
C ALA A 88 10.87 18.34 25.70
N VAL A 89 12.10 17.98 25.33
CA VAL A 89 12.77 18.51 24.13
C VAL A 89 12.10 18.00 22.85
N CYS A 90 11.88 16.69 22.74
CA CYS A 90 11.28 16.07 21.56
C CYS A 90 9.83 16.53 21.35
N TRP A 91 9.07 16.61 22.45
CA TRP A 91 7.69 17.07 22.45
C TRP A 91 7.58 18.53 21.99
N LYS A 92 8.50 19.40 22.43
CA LYS A 92 8.56 20.78 21.94
C LYS A 92 8.79 20.87 20.44
N ILE A 93 9.63 19.98 19.88
CA ILE A 93 9.93 19.93 18.45
C ILE A 93 8.69 19.46 17.67
N VAL A 94 8.14 18.29 18.00
CA VAL A 94 6.98 17.73 17.29
C VAL A 94 5.74 18.62 17.40
N SER A 95 5.59 19.33 18.52
CA SER A 95 4.47 20.26 18.73
C SER A 95 4.51 21.51 17.85
N THR A 96 5.63 21.80 17.18
CA THR A 96 5.73 22.91 16.22
C THR A 96 5.13 22.58 14.85
N PHE A 97 4.82 21.32 14.60
CA PHE A 97 4.24 20.84 13.35
C PHE A 97 2.73 20.58 13.53
N ASP A 98 1.94 20.98 12.55
CA ASP A 98 0.50 20.75 12.48
C ASP A 98 0.24 19.63 11.46
N PHE A 99 -0.09 18.43 11.96
CA PHE A 99 -0.29 17.24 11.14
C PHE A 99 -1.61 17.30 10.37
N THR A 100 -2.62 17.96 10.91
CA THR A 100 -3.95 18.07 10.29
C THR A 100 -4.07 19.16 9.24
N LYS A 101 -3.11 20.10 9.17
CA LYS A 101 -3.13 21.27 8.27
C LYS A 101 -3.47 20.95 6.82
N GLU A 102 -2.89 19.90 6.26
CA GLU A 102 -3.07 19.49 4.86
C GLU A 102 -4.10 18.35 4.70
N GLY A 103 -4.87 18.09 5.76
CA GLY A 103 -5.87 17.01 5.80
C GLY A 103 -5.26 15.63 5.63
N TYR A 104 -6.08 14.68 5.17
CA TYR A 104 -5.65 13.29 4.99
C TYR A 104 -4.44 13.16 4.05
N GLU A 105 -4.37 13.96 2.98
CA GLU A 105 -3.27 13.87 2.01
C GLU A 105 -1.91 14.22 2.64
N GLY A 106 -1.88 15.24 3.51
CA GLY A 106 -0.67 15.56 4.29
C GLY A 106 -0.30 14.47 5.28
N ILE A 107 -1.28 13.91 5.98
CA ILE A 107 -1.06 12.82 6.95
C ILE A 107 -0.50 11.58 6.23
N ASP A 108 -1.10 11.19 5.11
CA ASP A 108 -0.64 10.09 4.26
C ASP A 108 0.81 10.30 3.79
N ALA A 109 1.16 11.51 3.34
CA ALA A 109 2.54 11.83 2.94
C ALA A 109 3.55 11.72 4.10
N ILE A 110 3.15 12.09 5.32
CA ILE A 110 3.98 11.96 6.53
C ILE A 110 4.27 10.48 6.85
N PHE A 111 3.25 9.63 6.79
CA PHE A 111 3.42 8.20 7.10
C PHE A 111 4.09 7.41 5.97
N GLU A 112 3.88 7.82 4.72
CA GLU A 112 4.68 7.33 3.57
C GLU A 112 6.17 7.63 3.79
N PHE A 113 6.51 8.85 4.22
CA PHE A 113 7.87 9.19 4.61
C PHE A 113 8.39 8.32 5.76
N LEU A 114 7.60 8.08 6.81
CA LEU A 114 8.03 7.25 7.95
C LEU A 114 8.35 5.81 7.54
N ILE A 115 7.49 5.17 6.73
CA ILE A 115 7.79 3.84 6.17
C ILE A 115 9.10 3.86 5.39
N SER A 116 9.32 4.90 4.56
CA SER A 116 10.53 5.00 3.75
C SER A 116 11.81 5.13 4.59
N LYS A 117 11.73 5.79 5.75
CA LYS A 117 12.88 5.99 6.66
C LYS A 117 13.24 4.72 7.40
N GLU A 118 12.25 3.97 7.89
CA GLU A 118 12.48 2.69 8.55
C GLU A 118 13.15 1.67 7.61
N LYS A 119 12.90 1.82 6.31
CA LYS A 119 13.29 0.86 5.28
C LYS A 119 14.57 1.18 4.52
N LYS A 120 15.43 2.08 5.04
CA LYS A 120 16.73 2.47 4.42
C LYS A 120 17.45 1.24 3.83
N GLY A 121 17.46 1.12 2.50
CA GLY A 121 18.20 0.07 1.77
C GLY A 121 17.41 -1.19 1.36
N SER A 122 16.14 -1.35 1.75
CA SER A 122 15.32 -2.49 1.29
C SER A 122 14.85 -2.28 -0.16
N LYS A 123 15.43 -3.05 -1.08
CA LYS A 123 15.05 -3.04 -2.50
C LYS A 123 13.66 -3.66 -2.66
N GLY A 124 12.72 -2.97 -3.31
CA GLY A 124 11.50 -3.59 -3.83
C GLY A 124 10.17 -3.12 -3.24
N GLN A 125 10.14 -2.15 -2.32
CA GLN A 125 8.90 -1.52 -1.88
C GLN A 125 8.73 -0.15 -2.54
N TYR A 126 7.65 -0.02 -3.30
CA TYR A 126 7.37 1.15 -4.13
C TYR A 126 6.03 1.74 -3.72
N PHE A 127 6.01 3.02 -3.36
CA PHE A 127 4.75 3.72 -3.18
C PHE A 127 4.07 3.93 -4.52
N THR A 128 2.80 3.55 -4.58
CA THR A 128 1.98 3.79 -5.77
C THR A 128 1.50 5.24 -5.76
N PRO A 129 1.84 6.04 -6.79
CA PRO A 129 1.35 7.42 -6.89
C PRO A 129 -0.17 7.48 -6.81
N ARG A 130 -0.71 8.41 -6.01
CA ARG A 130 -2.15 8.44 -5.70
C ARG A 130 -3.06 8.65 -6.91
N TYR A 131 -2.58 9.33 -7.97
CA TYR A 131 -3.33 9.44 -9.24
C TYR A 131 -3.41 8.10 -10.01
N ILE A 132 -2.42 7.21 -9.86
CA ILE A 132 -2.47 5.84 -10.40
C ILE A 132 -3.43 4.99 -9.57
N VAL A 133 -3.36 5.12 -8.24
CA VAL A 133 -4.28 4.46 -7.30
C VAL A 133 -5.73 4.80 -7.65
N ASP A 134 -6.02 6.10 -7.78
CA ASP A 134 -7.34 6.61 -8.14
C ASP A 134 -7.81 6.12 -9.52
N PHE A 135 -6.94 6.13 -10.52
CA PHE A 135 -7.24 5.58 -11.85
C PHE A 135 -7.65 4.09 -11.81
N CYS A 136 -6.86 3.26 -11.12
CA CYS A 136 -7.18 1.83 -10.96
C CYS A 136 -8.52 1.63 -10.27
N VAL A 137 -8.76 2.36 -9.17
CA VAL A 137 -10.02 2.28 -8.42
C VAL A 137 -11.20 2.75 -9.27
N LYS A 138 -11.08 3.86 -10.02
CA LYS A 138 -12.14 4.35 -10.93
C LYS A 138 -12.51 3.32 -12.01
N ILE A 139 -11.53 2.61 -12.57
CA ILE A 139 -11.79 1.54 -13.55
C ILE A 139 -12.48 0.34 -12.91
N LEU A 140 -11.98 -0.13 -11.77
CA LEU A 140 -12.55 -1.27 -11.07
C LEU A 140 -13.88 -0.94 -10.39
N ASN A 141 -14.16 0.33 -10.09
CA ASN A 141 -15.46 0.82 -9.66
C ASN A 141 -16.10 -0.02 -8.52
N PRO A 142 -15.45 -0.15 -7.34
CA PRO A 142 -15.98 -0.96 -6.23
C PRO A 142 -17.39 -0.57 -5.82
N LYS A 143 -18.25 -1.57 -5.59
CA LYS A 143 -19.66 -1.40 -5.24
C LYS A 143 -19.96 -1.85 -3.82
N ALA A 144 -21.06 -1.33 -3.29
CA ALA A 144 -21.55 -1.69 -1.98
C ALA A 144 -21.72 -3.21 -1.82
N GLY A 145 -21.23 -3.77 -0.70
CA GLY A 145 -21.29 -5.20 -0.41
C GLY A 145 -20.22 -6.05 -1.09
N GLU A 146 -19.46 -5.51 -2.04
CA GLU A 146 -18.31 -6.19 -2.63
C GLU A 146 -17.13 -6.23 -1.64
N SER A 147 -16.26 -7.21 -1.86
CA SER A 147 -15.01 -7.38 -1.14
C SER A 147 -13.82 -7.00 -2.00
N VAL A 148 -12.95 -6.14 -1.46
CA VAL A 148 -11.73 -5.64 -2.10
C VAL A 148 -10.53 -6.17 -1.33
N LEU A 149 -9.59 -6.78 -2.04
CA LEU A 149 -8.33 -7.28 -1.49
C LEU A 149 -7.13 -6.56 -2.11
N ASP A 150 -6.19 -6.16 -1.25
CA ASP A 150 -4.81 -5.84 -1.60
C ASP A 150 -3.86 -6.78 -0.84
N PRO A 151 -3.26 -7.80 -1.50
CA PRO A 151 -2.36 -8.77 -0.86
C PRO A 151 -0.92 -8.25 -0.70
N ALA A 152 -0.62 -7.01 -1.07
CA ALA A 152 0.66 -6.35 -0.84
C ALA A 152 0.38 -4.90 -0.44
N THR A 153 -0.36 -4.73 0.66
CA THR A 153 -1.15 -3.51 0.90
C THR A 153 -0.32 -2.26 1.18
N GLY A 154 0.95 -2.38 1.59
CA GLY A 154 1.77 -1.23 1.94
C GLY A 154 1.07 -0.34 2.97
N SER A 155 0.98 0.96 2.68
CA SER A 155 0.25 1.94 3.52
C SER A 155 -1.28 1.89 3.37
N GLY A 156 -1.84 1.01 2.55
CA GLY A 156 -3.30 0.85 2.39
C GLY A 156 -3.95 1.83 1.41
N ALA A 157 -3.18 2.52 0.56
CA ALA A 157 -3.70 3.54 -0.35
C ALA A 157 -4.81 3.03 -1.29
N PHE A 158 -4.66 1.82 -1.86
CA PHE A 158 -5.70 1.22 -2.69
C PHE A 158 -6.99 0.93 -1.92
N LEU A 159 -6.88 0.45 -0.68
CA LEU A 159 -8.04 0.19 0.17
C LEU A 159 -8.75 1.49 0.56
N TYR A 160 -7.98 2.51 0.95
CA TYR A 160 -8.52 3.83 1.27
C TYR A 160 -9.24 4.47 0.07
N HIS A 161 -8.62 4.47 -1.11
CA HIS A 161 -9.26 5.01 -2.31
C HIS A 161 -10.49 4.18 -2.73
N SER A 162 -10.46 2.86 -2.54
CA SER A 162 -11.63 2.00 -2.78
C SER A 162 -12.80 2.36 -1.85
N TYR A 163 -12.50 2.69 -0.58
CA TYR A 163 -13.49 3.21 0.37
C TYR A 163 -14.08 4.56 -0.08
N LEU A 164 -13.22 5.49 -0.52
CA LEU A 164 -13.66 6.82 -1.00
C LEU A 164 -14.51 6.72 -2.27
N ASN A 165 -14.10 5.91 -3.25
CA ASN A 165 -14.79 5.75 -4.53
C ASN A 165 -16.14 5.05 -4.37
N GLY A 166 -16.22 4.05 -3.49
CA GLY A 166 -17.44 3.30 -3.21
C GLY A 166 -18.55 4.08 -2.49
N LEU A 167 -18.35 5.39 -2.22
CA LEU A 167 -19.24 6.28 -1.47
C LEU A 167 -19.74 5.59 -0.19
N SER A 168 -18.87 5.40 0.81
CA SER A 168 -19.26 5.09 2.20
C SER A 168 -20.12 3.81 2.42
N ASN A 169 -20.40 3.00 1.39
CA ASN A 169 -21.49 2.02 1.37
C ASN A 169 -21.03 0.57 1.54
N GLY A 170 -20.36 0.22 2.64
CA GLY A 170 -20.28 -1.18 3.07
C GLY A 170 -19.45 -2.13 2.20
N VAL A 171 -18.44 -1.62 1.49
CA VAL A 171 -17.36 -2.45 0.93
C VAL A 171 -16.61 -3.14 2.08
N LYS A 172 -16.17 -4.39 1.88
CA LYS A 172 -15.30 -5.13 2.81
C LYS A 172 -13.87 -5.02 2.33
N LEU A 173 -13.01 -4.35 3.09
CA LEU A 173 -11.62 -4.08 2.70
C LEU A 173 -10.68 -5.06 3.38
N TRP A 174 -9.80 -5.69 2.61
CA TRP A 174 -8.84 -6.67 3.09
C TRP A 174 -7.44 -6.30 2.63
N GLY A 175 -6.52 -6.15 3.59
CA GLY A 175 -5.13 -5.80 3.34
C GLY A 175 -4.19 -6.79 3.98
N PHE A 176 -3.21 -7.24 3.22
CA PHE A 176 -2.16 -8.10 3.75
C PHE A 176 -0.80 -7.56 3.36
N ASP A 177 0.12 -7.53 4.31
CA ASP A 177 1.53 -7.23 4.07
C ASP A 177 2.39 -8.06 5.01
N PHE A 178 3.60 -8.43 4.59
CA PHE A 178 4.51 -9.18 5.45
C PHE A 178 5.24 -8.24 6.42
N ASP A 179 5.31 -6.96 6.08
CA ASP A 179 5.97 -5.93 6.86
C ASP A 179 5.03 -5.34 7.94
N ASN A 180 5.45 -5.46 9.19
CA ASN A 180 4.61 -5.04 10.32
C ASN A 180 4.42 -3.51 10.37
N THR A 181 5.44 -2.74 9.99
CA THR A 181 5.37 -1.27 9.98
C THR A 181 4.35 -0.77 8.96
N ALA A 182 4.33 -1.37 7.76
CA ALA A 182 3.33 -1.11 6.73
C ALA A 182 1.92 -1.43 7.23
N VAL A 183 1.71 -2.61 7.83
CA VAL A 183 0.41 -3.01 8.41
C VAL A 183 -0.08 -2.02 9.47
N ARG A 184 0.79 -1.61 10.39
CA ARG A 184 0.46 -0.64 11.46
C ARG A 184 0.07 0.72 10.88
N ILE A 185 0.81 1.19 9.89
CA ILE A 185 0.54 2.47 9.23
C ILE A 185 -0.73 2.40 8.39
N ALA A 186 -0.97 1.31 7.67
CA ALA A 186 -2.21 1.12 6.93
C ALA A 186 -3.43 1.16 7.87
N ARG A 187 -3.37 0.46 9.02
CA ARG A 187 -4.42 0.55 10.06
C ARG A 187 -4.59 1.97 10.59
N LEU A 188 -3.49 2.66 10.91
CA LEU A 188 -3.54 4.05 11.36
C LEU A 188 -4.26 4.95 10.36
N LEU A 189 -3.88 4.86 9.08
CA LEU A 189 -4.50 5.66 8.02
C LEU A 189 -5.97 5.31 7.82
N MET A 190 -6.38 4.04 7.96
CA MET A 190 -7.80 3.67 8.00
C MET A 190 -8.54 4.35 9.16
N TYR A 191 -7.97 4.35 10.37
CA TYR A 191 -8.58 5.01 11.53
C TYR A 191 -8.70 6.53 11.35
N VAL A 192 -7.63 7.19 10.89
CA VAL A 192 -7.62 8.63 10.57
C VAL A 192 -8.66 8.97 9.50
N GLY A 193 -8.79 8.11 8.49
CA GLY A 193 -9.79 8.23 7.43
C GLY A 193 -11.22 7.87 7.85
N ASN A 194 -11.45 7.51 9.11
CA ASN A 194 -12.72 6.97 9.63
C ASN A 194 -13.27 5.79 8.80
N VAL A 195 -12.38 5.01 8.19
CA VAL A 195 -12.73 3.87 7.35
C VAL A 195 -13.36 2.79 8.22
N GLN A 196 -14.48 2.26 7.75
CA GLN A 196 -15.19 1.17 8.42
C GLN A 196 -14.93 -0.15 7.68
N ASN A 197 -15.09 -1.28 8.40
CA ASN A 197 -15.09 -2.63 7.82
C ASN A 197 -13.81 -2.97 7.03
N PHE A 198 -12.66 -2.57 7.58
CA PHE A 198 -11.35 -2.97 7.09
C PHE A 198 -10.74 -4.08 7.95
N HIS A 199 -10.00 -4.97 7.30
CA HIS A 199 -9.34 -6.13 7.89
C HIS A 199 -7.91 -6.16 7.36
N ILE A 200 -6.95 -5.69 8.16
CA ILE A 200 -5.54 -5.54 7.72
C ILE A 200 -4.67 -6.40 8.63
N HIS A 201 -3.87 -7.32 8.06
CA HIS A 201 -3.09 -8.30 8.82
C HIS A 201 -1.67 -8.47 8.30
N LYS A 202 -0.76 -8.80 9.23
CA LYS A 202 0.61 -9.18 8.90
C LYS A 202 0.66 -10.65 8.49
N VAL A 203 0.85 -10.91 7.20
CA VAL A 203 1.04 -12.26 6.65
C VAL A 203 1.93 -12.18 5.41
N ASN A 204 2.66 -13.26 5.12
CA ASN A 204 3.26 -13.41 3.79
C ASN A 204 2.20 -13.96 2.83
N SER A 205 1.70 -13.10 1.94
CA SER A 205 0.61 -13.42 1.01
C SER A 205 0.92 -14.57 0.05
N LEU A 206 2.20 -14.92 -0.15
CA LEU A 206 2.60 -16.03 -1.00
C LEU A 206 2.56 -17.39 -0.29
N ILE A 207 2.49 -17.43 1.05
CA ILE A 207 2.35 -18.68 1.80
C ILE A 207 0.88 -19.12 1.78
N LYS A 208 0.62 -20.33 1.27
CA LYS A 208 -0.71 -20.95 1.23
C LYS A 208 -0.89 -21.95 2.38
N ASN A 209 -2.15 -22.23 2.73
CA ASN A 209 -2.46 -23.27 3.69
C ASN A 209 -1.89 -24.63 3.29
N GLY A 210 -1.26 -25.33 4.24
CA GLY A 210 -0.62 -26.63 4.01
C GLY A 210 0.86 -26.58 3.59
N VAL A 211 1.38 -25.39 3.29
CA VAL A 211 2.83 -25.16 3.14
C VAL A 211 3.45 -25.21 4.53
N ARG A 212 4.10 -26.32 4.89
CA ARG A 212 4.92 -26.39 6.10
C ARG A 212 6.18 -25.59 5.83
N SER A 213 6.18 -24.32 6.20
CA SER A 213 7.41 -23.54 6.18
C SER A 213 8.40 -24.14 7.19
N ASN A 214 9.37 -24.92 6.73
CA ASN A 214 10.62 -25.13 7.47
C ASN A 214 11.53 -23.87 7.39
N LEU A 215 10.90 -22.70 7.31
CA LEU A 215 11.59 -21.42 7.44
C LEU A 215 11.95 -21.32 8.92
N PHE A 216 13.25 -21.45 9.21
CA PHE A 216 13.98 -21.28 10.48
C PHE A 216 14.70 -22.56 10.96
N GLU A 217 16.01 -22.61 10.71
CA GLU A 217 17.01 -23.51 11.30
C GLU A 217 17.18 -23.35 12.83
N THR A 218 16.18 -22.81 13.56
CA THR A 218 16.25 -22.53 15.00
C THR A 218 15.20 -23.26 15.84
N GLY A 219 14.63 -24.37 15.35
CA GLY A 219 13.97 -25.36 16.21
C GLY A 219 12.59 -25.00 16.77
N ILE A 220 11.94 -23.96 16.25
CA ILE A 220 10.50 -23.71 16.49
C ILE A 220 9.84 -23.58 15.12
N SER A 221 9.03 -24.56 14.73
CA SER A 221 8.19 -24.44 13.54
C SER A 221 7.05 -23.47 13.87
N GLU A 222 7.28 -22.17 13.69
CA GLU A 222 6.16 -21.23 13.70
C GLU A 222 5.29 -21.54 12.48
N ILE A 223 4.10 -22.10 12.73
CA ILE A 223 3.06 -22.19 11.72
C ILE A 223 2.70 -20.76 11.34
N SER A 224 3.24 -20.29 10.21
CA SER A 224 2.95 -18.95 9.70
C SER A 224 1.46 -18.87 9.38
N THR A 225 0.76 -17.92 10.01
CA THR A 225 -0.66 -17.69 9.74
C THR A 225 -0.83 -17.23 8.30
N THR A 226 -1.72 -17.90 7.55
CA THR A 226 -1.97 -17.60 6.13
C THR A 226 -3.18 -16.70 5.93
N ILE A 227 -3.38 -16.19 4.71
CA ILE A 227 -4.60 -15.46 4.35
C ILE A 227 -5.83 -16.34 4.62
N GLU A 228 -5.81 -17.60 4.20
CA GLU A 228 -6.92 -18.54 4.39
C GLU A 228 -7.25 -18.77 5.87
N ASP A 229 -6.24 -18.80 6.75
CA ASP A 229 -6.46 -18.90 8.20
C ASP A 229 -7.16 -17.66 8.76
N ILE A 230 -6.71 -16.46 8.37
CA ILE A 230 -7.35 -15.20 8.78
C ILE A 230 -8.80 -15.17 8.30
N LEU A 231 -9.06 -15.48 7.02
CA LEU A 231 -10.42 -15.49 6.48
C LEU A 231 -11.33 -16.45 7.25
N ARG A 232 -10.81 -17.61 7.66
CA ARG A 232 -11.52 -18.57 8.51
C ARG A 232 -11.80 -18.01 9.91
N ILE A 233 -10.81 -17.42 10.57
CA ILE A 233 -10.91 -16.84 11.92
C ILE A 233 -11.96 -15.71 11.93
N GLU A 234 -11.92 -14.84 10.93
CA GLU A 234 -12.83 -13.71 10.79
C GLU A 234 -14.16 -14.09 10.11
N LYS A 235 -14.37 -15.39 9.87
CA LYS A 235 -15.60 -15.96 9.31
C LYS A 235 -15.97 -15.37 7.94
N PHE A 236 -14.99 -14.90 7.18
CA PHE A 236 -15.17 -14.51 5.79
C PHE A 236 -15.22 -15.76 4.91
N LYS A 237 -16.41 -16.05 4.37
CA LYS A 237 -16.64 -17.21 3.51
C LYS A 237 -16.54 -16.79 2.05
N GLY A 238 -15.43 -17.14 1.40
CA GLY A 238 -15.29 -17.03 -0.05
C GLY A 238 -14.00 -16.35 -0.50
N LEU A 239 -13.98 -16.08 -1.79
CA LEU A 239 -12.92 -15.34 -2.49
C LEU A 239 -13.32 -13.86 -2.60
N PHE A 240 -12.51 -13.04 -3.26
CA PHE A 240 -12.72 -11.59 -3.39
C PHE A 240 -13.39 -11.19 -4.69
N ASP A 241 -14.24 -10.16 -4.65
CA ASP A 241 -14.87 -9.60 -5.86
C ASP A 241 -13.88 -8.77 -6.67
N ILE A 242 -12.99 -8.07 -5.96
CA ILE A 242 -12.00 -7.16 -6.53
C ILE A 242 -10.64 -7.42 -5.91
N ILE A 243 -9.61 -7.49 -6.75
CA ILE A 243 -8.21 -7.41 -6.30
C ILE A 243 -7.55 -6.20 -6.93
N ILE A 244 -6.91 -5.38 -6.12
CA ILE A 244 -6.22 -4.17 -6.58
C ILE A 244 -4.91 -4.05 -5.82
N THR A 245 -3.78 -4.09 -6.53
CA THR A 245 -2.48 -4.20 -5.87
C THR A 245 -1.30 -3.77 -6.73
N ASN A 246 -0.21 -3.43 -6.04
CA ASN A 246 1.10 -3.17 -6.59
C ASN A 246 2.12 -4.05 -5.83
N PRO A 247 2.32 -5.31 -6.25
CA PRO A 247 3.20 -6.23 -5.55
C PRO A 247 4.67 -5.81 -5.69
N PRO A 248 5.56 -6.25 -4.78
CA PRO A 248 6.99 -6.00 -4.91
C PRO A 248 7.58 -6.63 -6.18
N PHE A 249 8.19 -5.82 -7.05
CA PHE A 249 8.74 -6.27 -8.35
C PHE A 249 10.06 -7.03 -8.26
N ALA A 250 10.84 -6.82 -7.20
CA ALA A 250 12.25 -7.23 -7.16
C ALA A 250 12.46 -8.42 -6.22
N GLY A 251 12.99 -9.52 -6.75
CA GLY A 251 13.43 -10.67 -5.98
C GLY A 251 12.87 -11.98 -6.51
N GLU A 252 13.60 -13.05 -6.23
CA GLU A 252 13.24 -14.41 -6.61
C GLU A 252 12.75 -15.17 -5.38
N ILE A 253 11.82 -16.09 -5.59
CA ILE A 253 11.39 -17.11 -4.62
C ILE A 253 12.16 -18.38 -4.95
N ILE A 254 12.80 -18.95 -3.93
CA ILE A 254 13.62 -20.18 -4.04
C ILE A 254 13.15 -21.27 -3.08
N GLU A 255 12.22 -20.95 -2.18
CA GLU A 255 11.67 -21.81 -1.16
C GLU A 255 10.84 -22.94 -1.81
N PRO A 256 11.27 -24.21 -1.77
CA PRO A 256 10.61 -25.29 -2.50
C PRO A 256 9.14 -25.48 -2.11
N ASP A 257 8.81 -25.34 -0.82
CA ASP A 257 7.43 -25.50 -0.36
C ASP A 257 6.49 -24.42 -0.91
N ILE A 258 7.01 -23.19 -1.11
CA ILE A 258 6.27 -22.13 -1.79
C ILE A 258 6.15 -22.48 -3.27
N LEU A 259 7.27 -22.81 -3.94
CA LEU A 259 7.29 -23.07 -5.38
C LEU A 259 6.37 -24.21 -5.81
N GLU A 260 6.33 -25.31 -5.05
CA GLU A 260 5.45 -26.45 -5.34
C GLU A 260 3.97 -26.18 -5.04
N SER A 261 3.66 -25.13 -4.27
CA SER A 261 2.28 -24.74 -3.99
C SER A 261 1.61 -23.96 -5.13
N TYR A 262 2.35 -23.56 -6.16
CA TYR A 262 1.87 -22.81 -7.32
C TYR A 262 2.08 -23.59 -8.62
N TYR A 263 1.10 -23.50 -9.52
CA TYR A 263 1.12 -24.14 -10.82
C TYR A 263 2.26 -23.62 -11.72
N ILE A 264 2.48 -22.30 -11.75
CA ILE A 264 3.47 -21.69 -12.65
C ILE A 264 4.92 -21.96 -12.21
N SER A 265 5.14 -22.27 -10.93
CA SER A 265 6.47 -22.55 -10.38
C SER A 265 6.74 -24.01 -10.01
N SER A 266 5.75 -24.89 -9.97
CA SER A 266 5.97 -26.31 -9.67
C SER A 266 7.01 -26.91 -10.61
N GLY A 267 7.99 -27.63 -10.03
CA GLY A 267 9.14 -28.19 -10.75
C GLY A 267 10.23 -27.20 -11.14
N LYS A 268 10.14 -25.91 -10.77
CA LYS A 268 11.22 -24.92 -10.97
C LYS A 268 12.05 -24.77 -9.70
N LEU A 269 13.32 -24.40 -9.86
CA LEU A 269 14.24 -24.12 -8.74
C LEU A 269 14.10 -22.68 -8.21
N LYS A 270 13.61 -21.76 -9.05
CA LYS A 270 13.40 -20.37 -8.71
C LYS A 270 12.40 -19.72 -9.66
N ILE A 271 11.75 -18.66 -9.20
CA ILE A 271 10.87 -17.82 -10.02
C ILE A 271 10.81 -16.39 -9.49
N GLU A 272 10.53 -15.44 -10.36
CA GLU A 272 10.29 -14.05 -9.96
C GLU A 272 9.05 -13.93 -9.07
N ARG A 273 9.14 -13.09 -8.03
CA ARG A 273 8.08 -12.98 -7.03
C ARG A 273 6.76 -12.44 -7.61
N ASP A 274 6.86 -11.48 -8.53
CA ASP A 274 5.71 -10.86 -9.19
C ASP A 274 4.89 -11.88 -10.00
N VAL A 275 5.52 -12.88 -10.61
CA VAL A 275 4.86 -14.01 -11.28
C VAL A 275 3.96 -14.78 -10.31
N LEU A 276 4.44 -15.08 -9.10
CA LEU A 276 3.62 -15.77 -8.09
C LEU A 276 2.50 -14.89 -7.56
N PHE A 277 2.71 -13.58 -7.43
CA PHE A 277 1.64 -12.65 -7.06
C PHE A 277 0.50 -12.65 -8.08
N VAL A 278 0.80 -12.73 -9.38
CA VAL A 278 -0.24 -12.82 -10.42
C VAL A 278 -1.09 -14.08 -10.24
N GLU A 279 -0.45 -15.24 -10.06
CA GLU A 279 -1.16 -16.50 -9.81
C GLU A 279 -1.98 -16.42 -8.51
N ARG A 280 -1.36 -15.95 -7.42
CA ARG A 280 -1.98 -15.82 -6.10
C ARG A 280 -3.23 -14.94 -6.14
N CYS A 281 -3.15 -13.80 -6.81
CA CYS A 281 -4.30 -12.90 -6.96
C CYS A 281 -5.42 -13.60 -7.75
N ILE A 282 -5.11 -14.25 -8.87
CA ILE A 282 -6.13 -14.95 -9.66
C ILE A 282 -6.78 -16.09 -8.88
N GLU A 283 -6.05 -16.81 -8.02
CA GLU A 283 -6.62 -17.82 -7.11
C GLU A 283 -7.57 -17.23 -6.09
N LEU A 284 -7.21 -16.09 -5.49
CA LEU A 284 -7.99 -15.38 -4.48
C LEU A 284 -9.20 -14.61 -5.05
N LEU A 285 -9.29 -14.47 -6.37
CA LEU A 285 -10.38 -13.77 -7.04
C LEU A 285 -11.59 -14.70 -7.29
N LYS A 286 -12.81 -14.24 -7.05
CA LYS A 286 -14.04 -14.97 -7.42
C LYS A 286 -14.12 -15.15 -8.94
N PRO A 287 -14.73 -16.24 -9.43
CA PRO A 287 -15.27 -16.26 -10.80
C PRO A 287 -16.09 -14.99 -11.07
N GLY A 288 -15.86 -14.35 -12.21
CA GLY A 288 -16.51 -13.08 -12.59
C GLY A 288 -15.90 -11.84 -11.93
N GLY A 289 -15.09 -12.03 -10.90
CA GLY A 289 -14.36 -10.98 -10.20
C GLY A 289 -13.33 -10.29 -11.10
N ARG A 290 -12.94 -9.08 -10.72
CA ARG A 290 -12.09 -8.18 -11.52
C ARG A 290 -10.85 -7.73 -10.78
N MET A 291 -9.77 -7.53 -11.51
CA MET A 291 -8.48 -7.23 -10.92
C MET A 291 -7.71 -6.18 -11.71
N ALA A 292 -7.02 -5.31 -10.97
CA ALA A 292 -5.99 -4.43 -11.47
C ALA A 292 -4.68 -4.72 -10.72
N ILE A 293 -3.64 -5.09 -11.45
CA ILE A 293 -2.32 -5.36 -10.88
C ILE A 293 -1.26 -4.56 -11.62
N ILE A 294 -0.39 -3.87 -10.88
CA ILE A 294 0.75 -3.15 -11.46
C ILE A 294 1.92 -4.12 -11.56
N LEU A 295 2.50 -4.26 -12.76
CA LEU A 295 3.56 -5.22 -13.03
C LEU A 295 4.67 -4.61 -13.87
N PRO A 296 5.91 -5.08 -13.75
CA PRO A 296 6.98 -4.68 -14.65
C PRO A 296 6.72 -5.17 -16.09
N ASP A 297 7.20 -4.40 -17.08
CA ASP A 297 6.94 -4.66 -18.51
C ASP A 297 7.45 -6.03 -19.00
N ASN A 298 8.42 -6.64 -18.32
CA ASN A 298 8.94 -7.99 -18.65
C ASN A 298 7.85 -9.08 -18.53
N ILE A 299 6.85 -8.92 -17.67
CA ILE A 299 5.73 -9.87 -17.56
C ILE A 299 4.96 -9.96 -18.89
N PHE A 300 4.85 -8.85 -19.62
CA PHE A 300 4.06 -8.74 -20.84
C PHE A 300 4.83 -9.19 -22.09
N GLY A 301 6.15 -8.97 -22.14
CA GLY A 301 6.95 -9.19 -23.36
C GLY A 301 7.98 -10.32 -23.29
N ALA A 302 8.50 -10.67 -22.12
CA ALA A 302 9.63 -11.60 -22.01
C ALA A 302 9.21 -13.04 -22.31
N LYS A 303 10.11 -13.83 -22.92
CA LYS A 303 9.84 -15.21 -23.34
C LYS A 303 9.63 -16.13 -22.14
N GLU A 304 10.36 -15.87 -21.06
CA GLU A 304 10.33 -16.60 -19.80
C GLU A 304 8.92 -16.58 -19.17
N ASN A 305 8.16 -15.51 -19.43
CA ASN A 305 6.80 -15.30 -18.92
C ASN A 305 5.69 -15.76 -19.91
N GLU A 306 6.03 -16.48 -20.98
CA GLU A 306 5.05 -16.97 -21.96
C GLU A 306 4.04 -17.94 -21.31
N SER A 307 4.50 -18.84 -20.45
CA SER A 307 3.62 -19.80 -19.76
C SER A 307 2.62 -19.10 -18.84
N LEU A 308 3.05 -18.06 -18.12
CA LEU A 308 2.17 -17.22 -17.31
C LEU A 308 1.09 -16.56 -18.18
N ARG A 309 1.47 -15.95 -19.31
CA ARG A 309 0.49 -15.30 -20.21
C ARG A 309 -0.52 -16.29 -20.77
N LYS A 310 -0.10 -17.50 -21.16
CA LYS A 310 -1.01 -18.57 -21.58
C LYS A 310 -1.98 -18.96 -20.46
N TRP A 311 -1.46 -19.16 -19.25
CA TRP A 311 -2.25 -19.50 -18.08
C TRP A 311 -3.28 -18.43 -17.70
N ILE A 312 -2.92 -17.15 -17.81
CA ILE A 312 -3.85 -16.02 -17.63
C ILE A 312 -4.94 -16.07 -18.70
N LEU A 313 -4.62 -16.24 -19.98
CA LEU A 313 -5.60 -16.25 -21.08
C LEU A 313 -6.63 -17.39 -20.93
N GLU A 314 -6.21 -18.54 -20.40
CA GLU A 314 -7.08 -19.68 -20.11
C GLU A 314 -8.09 -19.39 -19.00
N ARG A 315 -7.71 -18.63 -17.98
CA ARG A 315 -8.49 -18.43 -16.74
C ARG A 315 -9.16 -17.08 -16.63
N CYS A 316 -8.70 -16.12 -17.41
CA CYS A 316 -9.11 -14.73 -17.33
C CYS A 316 -9.34 -14.15 -18.72
N ARG A 317 -10.31 -13.25 -18.82
CA ARG A 317 -10.41 -12.30 -19.94
C ARG A 317 -9.48 -11.14 -19.62
N ILE A 318 -8.52 -10.86 -20.50
CA ILE A 318 -7.71 -9.64 -20.40
C ILE A 318 -8.57 -8.49 -20.94
N ILE A 319 -8.82 -7.50 -20.10
CA ILE A 319 -9.68 -6.37 -20.43
C ILE A 319 -8.84 -5.23 -20.98
N GLY A 320 -7.70 -4.94 -20.35
CA GLY A 320 -6.77 -3.97 -20.89
C GLY A 320 -5.41 -3.96 -20.23
N VAL A 321 -4.45 -3.35 -20.93
CA VAL A 321 -3.08 -3.14 -20.47
C VAL A 321 -2.75 -1.66 -20.66
N ILE A 322 -2.42 -0.98 -19.57
CA ILE A 322 -2.08 0.45 -19.58
C ILE A 322 -0.60 0.62 -19.25
N GLY A 323 0.20 1.04 -20.22
CA GLY A 323 1.61 1.34 -20.01
C GLY A 323 1.80 2.61 -19.20
N ILE A 324 2.64 2.55 -18.17
CA ILE A 324 2.95 3.67 -17.29
C ILE A 324 4.39 4.17 -17.54
N PRO A 325 4.59 5.49 -17.67
CA PRO A 325 5.92 6.09 -17.81
C PRO A 325 6.87 5.73 -16.68
N ARG A 326 8.16 5.53 -17.00
CA ARG A 326 9.22 5.19 -16.04
C ARG A 326 9.31 6.15 -14.85
N ASN A 327 9.04 7.44 -15.07
CA ASN A 327 9.20 8.47 -14.04
C ASN A 327 8.09 8.45 -12.98
N ALA A 328 6.95 7.78 -13.24
CA ALA A 328 5.81 7.78 -12.33
C ALA A 328 6.17 7.24 -10.93
N PHE A 329 7.01 6.22 -10.86
CA PHE A 329 7.43 5.58 -9.61
C PHE A 329 8.76 6.11 -9.05
N MET A 330 9.32 7.17 -9.64
CA MET A 330 10.49 7.84 -9.08
C MET A 330 10.14 8.60 -7.80
N PRO A 331 11.10 8.79 -6.87
CA PRO A 331 12.50 8.34 -6.94
C PRO A 331 12.72 6.86 -6.57
N HIS A 332 11.66 6.12 -6.21
CA HIS A 332 11.79 4.75 -5.70
C HIS A 332 12.26 3.74 -6.76
N THR A 333 11.80 3.87 -8.01
CA THR A 333 12.26 3.03 -9.12
C THR A 333 12.08 3.69 -10.48
N SER A 334 12.93 3.30 -11.44
CA SER A 334 12.85 3.63 -12.87
C SER A 334 12.40 2.44 -13.73
N VAL A 335 11.97 1.35 -13.10
CA VAL A 335 11.39 0.18 -13.77
C VAL A 335 10.15 0.64 -14.53
N LYS A 336 10.09 0.28 -15.82
CA LYS A 336 8.90 0.55 -16.64
C LYS A 336 7.84 -0.48 -16.27
N THR A 337 6.65 0.00 -15.95
CA THR A 337 5.54 -0.82 -15.47
C THR A 337 4.31 -0.61 -16.35
N SER A 338 3.41 -1.58 -16.29
CA SER A 338 2.10 -1.52 -16.90
C SER A 338 1.06 -2.02 -15.90
N ILE A 339 -0.17 -1.50 -16.02
CA ILE A 339 -1.31 -1.95 -15.23
C ILE A 339 -2.08 -2.98 -16.06
N LEU A 340 -2.22 -4.19 -15.53
CA LEU A 340 -2.99 -5.26 -16.12
C LEU A 340 -4.39 -5.29 -15.51
N PHE A 341 -5.41 -5.12 -16.35
CA PHE A 341 -6.82 -5.25 -15.99
C PHE A 341 -7.38 -6.56 -16.53
N ILE A 342 -7.90 -7.42 -15.64
CA ILE A 342 -8.49 -8.71 -16.01
C ILE A 342 -9.83 -8.95 -15.33
N GLN A 343 -10.62 -9.84 -15.92
CA GLN A 343 -11.78 -10.45 -15.29
C GLN A 343 -11.59 -11.97 -15.23
N LYS A 344 -11.76 -12.59 -14.05
CA LYS A 344 -11.70 -14.06 -13.93
C LYS A 344 -12.90 -14.66 -14.64
N ARG A 345 -12.66 -15.72 -15.41
CA ARG A 345 -13.69 -16.38 -16.20
C ARG A 345 -14.63 -17.17 -15.30
N ASP A 346 -15.93 -16.99 -15.53
CA ASP A 346 -16.98 -17.91 -15.07
C ASP A 346 -17.13 -19.10 -16.01
N THR A 347 -16.85 -18.89 -17.29
CA THR A 347 -17.05 -19.85 -18.38
C THR A 347 -15.80 -19.95 -19.26
N LYS A 348 -15.63 -21.08 -19.95
CA LYS A 348 -14.54 -21.25 -20.91
C LYS A 348 -14.60 -20.18 -22.00
N ARG A 349 -13.43 -19.81 -22.53
CA ARG A 349 -13.30 -18.90 -23.66
C ARG A 349 -13.97 -19.51 -24.91
N THR A 350 -14.84 -18.75 -25.56
CA THR A 350 -15.60 -19.21 -26.74
C THR A 350 -15.21 -18.52 -28.05
N GLY A 351 -14.18 -17.67 -28.05
CA GLY A 351 -13.71 -16.96 -29.25
C GLY A 351 -12.62 -15.95 -28.96
N ASP A 352 -12.32 -15.10 -29.94
CA ASP A 352 -11.39 -13.99 -29.78
C ASP A 352 -12.01 -12.84 -28.99
N GLU A 353 -11.19 -12.21 -28.16
CA GLU A 353 -11.58 -11.14 -27.26
C GLU A 353 -10.69 -9.94 -27.52
N ASN A 354 -11.30 -8.76 -27.70
CA ASN A 354 -10.54 -7.54 -27.83
C ASN A 354 -9.90 -7.18 -26.48
N ILE A 355 -8.71 -6.57 -26.55
CA ILE A 355 -7.97 -6.05 -25.40
C ILE A 355 -7.75 -4.56 -25.61
N PHE A 356 -8.05 -3.75 -24.61
CA PHE A 356 -7.75 -2.32 -24.65
C PHE A 356 -6.27 -2.09 -24.33
N PHE A 357 -5.54 -1.42 -25.22
CA PHE A 357 -4.18 -0.95 -24.95
C PHE A 357 -4.18 0.57 -24.83
N GLY A 358 -3.63 1.08 -23.73
CA GLY A 358 -3.38 2.50 -23.51
C GLY A 358 -1.94 2.72 -23.08
N ILE A 359 -1.39 3.89 -23.40
CA ILE A 359 -0.06 4.30 -22.93
C ILE A 359 -0.24 5.70 -22.36
N SER A 360 0.07 5.86 -21.07
CA SER A 360 0.21 7.19 -20.48
C SER A 360 1.52 7.80 -20.98
N GLU A 361 1.46 9.03 -21.46
CA GLU A 361 2.60 9.82 -21.92
C GLU A 361 3.04 10.82 -20.86
N LYS A 362 2.16 11.14 -19.90
CA LYS A 362 2.43 12.11 -18.84
C LYS A 362 2.70 11.43 -17.49
N PRO A 363 3.96 11.39 -17.02
CA PRO A 363 4.34 10.67 -15.81
C PRO A 363 3.85 11.29 -14.50
N GLY A 364 3.36 12.53 -14.48
CA GLY A 364 3.11 13.26 -13.23
C GLY A 364 4.35 13.64 -12.41
N LYS A 365 5.55 13.22 -12.83
CA LYS A 365 6.83 13.46 -12.15
C LYS A 365 7.97 13.70 -13.13
N ASP A 366 8.95 14.51 -12.72
CA ASP A 366 10.21 14.71 -13.43
C ASP A 366 11.18 13.52 -13.23
N SER A 367 12.32 13.54 -13.92
CA SER A 367 13.35 12.48 -13.83
C SER A 367 14.08 12.43 -12.49
N ARG A 368 13.75 13.28 -11.53
CA ARG A 368 14.24 13.24 -10.14
C ARG A 368 13.16 12.78 -9.16
N GLY A 369 11.97 12.45 -9.67
CA GLY A 369 10.81 12.08 -8.86
C GLY A 369 10.05 13.26 -8.26
N LYS A 370 10.35 14.50 -8.68
CA LYS A 370 9.58 15.67 -8.23
C LYS A 370 8.23 15.69 -8.95
N VAL A 371 7.15 15.84 -8.19
CA VAL A 371 5.79 15.94 -8.72
C VAL A 371 5.64 17.17 -9.60
N ILE A 372 5.01 16.99 -10.77
CA ILE A 372 4.65 18.03 -11.72
C ILE A 372 3.15 18.27 -11.57
N TYR A 373 2.76 19.49 -11.25
CA TYR A 373 1.36 19.89 -11.09
C TYR A 373 0.88 20.69 -12.30
N LYS A 374 -0.41 20.54 -12.65
CA LYS A 374 -1.11 21.31 -13.70
C LYS A 374 -1.15 22.81 -13.34
N CYS A 375 -1.26 23.13 -12.06
CA CYS A 375 -1.34 24.48 -11.51
C CYS A 375 -0.25 24.71 -10.46
N HIS A 376 0.32 25.91 -10.41
CA HIS A 376 1.44 26.22 -9.49
C HIS A 376 1.05 26.42 -8.02
N ASN A 377 -0.24 26.47 -7.68
CA ASN A 377 -0.74 26.87 -6.36
C ASN A 377 -1.35 25.72 -5.54
N THR A 378 -1.29 24.47 -6.02
CA THR A 378 -1.85 23.32 -5.31
C THR A 378 -0.82 22.21 -5.18
N SER A 379 -0.93 21.43 -4.11
CA SER A 379 -0.06 20.29 -3.79
C SER A 379 -0.84 18.98 -3.70
N SER A 380 -2.07 18.94 -4.22
CA SER A 380 -2.92 17.75 -4.17
C SER A 380 -2.55 16.77 -5.28
N TRP A 381 -2.64 15.48 -5.01
CA TRP A 381 -2.44 14.44 -6.02
C TRP A 381 -3.44 14.55 -7.19
N ARG A 382 -4.60 15.19 -6.99
CA ARG A 382 -5.61 15.43 -8.03
C ARG A 382 -5.15 16.43 -9.10
N ASP A 383 -4.21 17.30 -8.75
CA ASP A 383 -3.71 18.35 -9.63
C ASP A 383 -2.40 17.96 -10.33
N VAL A 384 -1.96 16.71 -10.19
CA VAL A 384 -0.77 16.19 -10.84
C VAL A 384 -0.98 16.17 -12.37
N ASP A 385 0.02 16.58 -13.13
CA ASP A 385 -0.02 16.60 -14.60
C ASP A 385 0.19 15.19 -15.17
N HIS A 386 -0.93 14.48 -15.30
CA HIS A 386 -1.03 13.16 -15.94
C HIS A 386 -2.18 13.14 -16.96
N ASP A 387 -2.21 12.09 -17.78
CA ASP A 387 -3.19 11.85 -18.87
C ASP A 387 -4.08 10.59 -18.64
N LEU A 388 -4.05 10.04 -17.42
CA LEU A 388 -4.87 8.86 -17.08
C LEU A 388 -6.38 9.11 -17.12
N ASP A 389 -6.85 10.35 -16.97
CA ASP A 389 -8.29 10.65 -17.04
C ASP A 389 -8.81 10.52 -18.48
N GLU A 390 -8.03 10.92 -19.49
CA GLU A 390 -8.35 10.73 -20.90
C GLU A 390 -8.37 9.24 -21.28
N ILE A 391 -7.41 8.47 -20.76
CA ILE A 391 -7.37 7.01 -20.90
C ILE A 391 -8.60 6.38 -20.24
N PHE A 392 -9.00 6.84 -19.05
CA PHE A 392 -10.17 6.35 -18.33
C PHE A 392 -11.46 6.49 -19.16
N VAL A 393 -11.68 7.66 -19.78
CA VAL A 393 -12.85 7.89 -20.65
C VAL A 393 -12.87 6.89 -21.82
N SER A 394 -11.73 6.70 -22.47
CA SER A 394 -11.59 5.75 -23.59
C SER A 394 -11.81 4.30 -23.14
N PHE A 395 -11.28 3.94 -21.97
CA PHE A 395 -11.45 2.62 -21.37
C PHE A 395 -12.91 2.33 -21.02
N LYS A 396 -13.65 3.29 -20.43
CA LYS A 396 -15.08 3.14 -20.14
C LYS A 396 -15.90 2.96 -21.42
N SER A 397 -15.57 3.67 -22.49
CA SER A 397 -16.20 3.49 -23.80
C SER A 397 -15.97 2.07 -24.35
N PHE A 398 -14.74 1.58 -24.22
CA PHE A 398 -14.38 0.22 -24.60
C PHE A 398 -15.17 -0.83 -23.80
N LEU A 399 -15.23 -0.71 -22.46
CA LEU A 399 -16.00 -1.63 -21.61
C LEU A 399 -17.46 -1.73 -22.06
N LYS A 400 -18.09 -0.58 -22.37
CA LYS A 400 -19.48 -0.53 -22.85
C LYS A 400 -19.63 -1.23 -24.20
N LYS A 401 -18.70 -0.98 -25.15
CA LYS A 401 -18.69 -1.62 -26.47
C LYS A 401 -18.56 -3.14 -26.38
N GLU A 402 -17.72 -3.62 -25.46
CA GLU A 402 -17.41 -5.03 -25.24
C GLU A 402 -18.39 -5.76 -24.30
N GLY A 403 -19.42 -5.06 -23.81
CA GLY A 403 -20.43 -5.62 -22.90
C GLY A 403 -19.89 -6.02 -21.53
N VAL A 404 -18.73 -5.49 -21.12
CA VAL A 404 -18.11 -5.76 -19.81
C VAL A 404 -18.79 -4.89 -18.75
N ARG A 405 -19.38 -5.52 -17.73
CA ARG A 405 -20.13 -4.85 -16.67
C ARG A 405 -19.26 -4.63 -15.43
N TRP A 406 -18.48 -3.55 -15.44
CA TRP A 406 -17.68 -3.06 -14.31
C TRP A 406 -18.22 -1.74 -13.76
#